data_AF-A0A165A9A3-F1
#
_entry.id   AF-A0A165A9A3-F1
#
_cell.length_a   1.000
_cell.length_b   1.000
_cell.length_c   1.000
_cell.angle_alpha   90.00
_cell.angle_beta   90.00
_cell.angle_gamma   90.00
#
_symmetry.space_group_name_H-M   'P 1'
#
loop_
_entity.id
_entity.type
_entity.pdbx_description
1 polymer ?
#
loop_
_entity_poly.entity_id
_entity_poly.type
_entity_poly.pdbx_seq_one_letter_code
_entity_poly.pdbx_strand_id
1 'polypeptide(L)'
;MVIIFIVAIIVYRIVVSIPLFQHETLKSQAQVIANLSGAVVNLVLIMALGRFYEKLAYKLTTWEMHRTQIEFEDNLTFKVFAFQFVNLYASPFYIAFFKGRFVGYPGNYLHIFGLRNEECSAGGCLVELSQQLFIIMVGKQVINNAQEILWPKVQAWWQNRKVEFTQDKGKSKRWEADYQLVENAGLFQEYLEMVMQFGFITIFVAAFPLAPLFALLNNIVEIRLDAQKFVCNTRRTVGHQAKNIGIWLRILEFLVHLAVISNAFLISFTSEFLPKILYQYEHSWSMDGYVNFTLAISPKGSMIEPCYYRSFRDEDGNLTAFYWKLLVVRLAFVVIFEHFVFGVCRLIDAVVPDVPKTLAIKMKRDRYLAKQILQDPEHHIRISECT
;
A
#
# COMPACT_ATOMS: atom_id res chain seq x y z
N MET A 1 11.81 15.74 0.74
CA MET A 1 11.30 15.25 2.04
C MET A 1 11.24 13.72 2.09
N VAL A 2 10.44 13.02 1.28
CA VAL A 2 10.39 11.54 1.36
C VAL A 2 11.75 10.88 1.13
N ILE A 3 12.53 11.33 0.15
CA ILE A 3 13.91 10.83 -0.07
C ILE A 3 14.79 11.04 1.17
N ILE A 4 14.65 12.18 1.85
CA ILE A 4 15.42 12.48 3.08
C ILE A 4 15.04 11.48 4.19
N PHE A 5 13.77 11.11 4.29
CA PHE A 5 13.32 10.12 5.29
C PHE A 5 13.73 8.70 4.95
N ILE A 6 13.69 8.30 3.67
CA ILE A 6 14.24 7.02 3.23
C ILE A 6 15.72 6.95 3.59
N VAL A 7 16.49 8.01 3.27
CA VAL A 7 17.89 8.12 3.65
C VAL A 7 18.06 8.08 5.17
N ALA A 8 17.21 8.76 5.95
CA ALA A 8 17.26 8.73 7.41
C ALA A 8 17.00 7.33 7.98
N ILE A 9 16.07 6.56 7.42
CA ILE A 9 15.79 5.17 7.82
C ILE A 9 16.98 4.26 7.47
N ILE A 10 17.57 4.45 6.30
CA ILE A 10 18.77 3.70 5.88
C ILE A 10 19.93 4.02 6.83
N VAL A 11 20.18 5.30 7.11
CA VAL A 11 21.21 5.73 8.07
C VAL A 11 20.93 5.15 9.46
N TYR A 12 19.68 5.17 9.92
CA TYR A 12 19.29 4.57 11.21
C TYR A 12 19.63 3.07 11.26
N ARG A 13 19.27 2.31 10.22
CA ARG A 13 19.57 0.87 10.15
C ARG A 13 21.07 0.60 10.16
N ILE A 14 21.86 1.38 9.41
CA ILE A 14 23.32 1.28 9.39
C ILE A 14 23.89 1.55 10.78
N VAL A 15 23.48 2.66 11.43
CA VAL A 15 23.98 3.06 12.75
C VAL A 15 23.63 2.03 13.83
N VAL A 16 22.43 1.46 13.79
CA VAL A 16 22.00 0.43 14.75
C VAL A 16 22.71 -0.89 14.50
N SER A 17 23.02 -1.23 13.25
CA SER A 17 23.70 -2.50 12.94
C SER A 17 25.13 -2.58 13.48
N ILE A 18 25.87 -1.45 13.50
CA ILE A 18 27.28 -1.39 13.93
C ILE A 18 27.49 -1.94 15.36
N PRO A 19 26.83 -1.44 16.41
CA PRO A 19 27.00 -1.97 17.77
C PRO A 19 26.46 -3.40 17.92
N LEU A 20 25.40 -3.77 17.18
CA LEU A 20 24.86 -5.13 17.23
C LEU A 20 25.83 -6.18 16.66
N PHE A 21 26.63 -5.82 15.65
CA PHE A 21 27.67 -6.70 15.11
C PHE A 21 28.91 -6.80 16.00
N GLN A 22 29.13 -5.84 16.90
CA GLN A 22 30.25 -5.85 17.85
C GLN A 22 29.99 -6.74 19.06
N HIS A 23 28.72 -6.98 19.43
CA HIS A 23 28.37 -7.88 20.53
C HIS A 23 28.38 -9.36 20.10
N GLU A 24 29.23 -10.18 20.73
CA GLU A 24 29.42 -11.60 20.38
C GLU A 24 28.14 -12.45 20.43
N THR A 25 27.27 -12.22 21.42
CA THR A 25 26.02 -12.97 21.60
C THR A 25 24.93 -12.58 20.60
N LEU A 26 24.93 -11.31 20.16
CA LEU A 26 23.90 -10.76 19.26
C LEU A 26 24.30 -10.80 17.79
N LYS A 27 25.57 -11.10 17.49
CA LYS A 27 26.12 -11.12 16.12
C LYS A 27 25.31 -11.99 15.15
N SER A 28 24.79 -13.14 15.60
CA SER A 28 24.01 -14.05 14.76
C SER A 28 22.60 -13.53 14.44
N GLN A 29 22.01 -12.74 15.34
CA GLN A 29 20.65 -12.19 15.20
C GLN A 29 20.64 -10.70 14.84
N ALA A 30 21.82 -10.07 14.75
CA ALA A 30 22.00 -8.65 14.54
C ALA A 30 21.21 -8.12 13.33
N GLN A 31 21.28 -8.83 12.21
CA GLN A 31 20.57 -8.45 10.97
C GLN A 31 19.05 -8.49 11.14
N VAL A 32 18.52 -9.50 11.83
CA VAL A 32 17.08 -9.65 12.06
C VAL A 32 16.57 -8.56 13.00
N ILE A 33 17.31 -8.29 14.07
CA ILE A 33 16.96 -7.25 15.05
C ILE A 33 17.04 -5.86 14.39
N ALA A 34 18.09 -5.57 13.60
CA ALA A 34 18.22 -4.32 12.87
C ALA A 34 17.08 -4.11 11.85
N ASN A 35 16.69 -5.17 11.14
CA ASN A 35 15.57 -5.12 10.21
C ASN A 35 14.23 -4.90 10.93
N LEU A 36 13.98 -5.63 12.02
CA LEU A 36 12.74 -5.51 12.80
C LEU A 36 12.59 -4.12 13.44
N SER A 37 13.64 -3.65 14.12
CA SER A 37 13.68 -2.30 14.72
C SER A 37 13.56 -1.20 13.67
N GLY A 38 14.26 -1.34 12.53
CA GLY A 38 14.14 -0.43 11.40
C GLY A 38 12.72 -0.38 10.81
N ALA A 39 12.03 -1.52 10.76
CA ALA A 39 10.64 -1.59 10.29
C ALA A 39 9.66 -0.90 11.26
N VAL A 40 9.85 -1.07 12.58
CA VAL A 40 9.03 -0.40 13.61
C VAL A 40 9.25 1.11 13.59
N VAL A 41 10.50 1.58 13.52
CA VAL A 41 10.80 3.02 13.40
C VAL A 41 10.21 3.61 12.13
N ASN A 42 10.31 2.89 11.01
CA ASN A 42 9.66 3.29 9.76
C ASN A 42 8.14 3.42 9.93
N LEU A 43 7.47 2.49 10.61
CA LEU A 43 6.03 2.58 10.89
C LEU A 43 5.68 3.82 11.70
N VAL A 44 6.43 4.13 12.76
CA VAL A 44 6.21 5.34 13.58
C VAL A 44 6.38 6.61 12.75
N LEU A 45 7.42 6.67 11.91
CA LEU A 45 7.66 7.81 11.01
C LEU A 45 6.53 7.98 9.99
N ILE A 46 6.07 6.87 9.40
CA ILE A 46 4.94 6.87 8.46
C ILE A 46 3.70 7.49 9.11
N MET A 47 3.36 7.09 10.34
CA MET A 47 2.21 7.63 11.06
C MET A 47 2.34 9.13 11.35
N ALA A 48 3.53 9.58 11.79
CA ALA A 48 3.77 10.98 12.08
C ALA A 48 3.68 11.85 10.81
N LEU A 49 4.31 11.41 9.72
CA LEU A 49 4.31 12.11 8.43
C LEU A 49 2.93 12.12 7.77
N GLY A 50 2.14 11.06 7.93
CA GLY A 50 0.78 11.01 7.39
C GLY A 50 -0.06 12.20 7.87
N ARG A 51 0.00 12.52 9.17
CA ARG A 51 -0.70 13.68 9.74
C ARG A 51 -0.17 15.02 9.23
N PHE A 52 1.13 15.11 8.99
CA PHE A 52 1.74 16.32 8.41
C PHE A 52 1.30 16.52 6.96
N TYR A 53 1.30 15.45 6.15
CA TYR A 53 0.92 15.51 4.75
C TYR A 53 -0.56 15.83 4.55
N GLU A 54 -1.44 15.32 5.42
CA GLU A 54 -2.87 15.68 5.38
C GLU A 54 -3.08 17.18 5.59
N LYS A 55 -2.44 17.76 6.62
CA LYS A 55 -2.51 19.20 6.88
C LYS A 55 -1.91 20.03 5.73
N LEU A 56 -0.81 19.55 5.16
CA LEU A 56 -0.18 20.20 4.02
C LEU A 56 -1.10 20.17 2.80
N ALA A 57 -1.69 19.02 2.48
CA ALA A 57 -2.61 18.86 1.37
C ALA A 57 -3.86 19.73 1.53
N TYR A 58 -4.42 19.82 2.74
CA TYR A 58 -5.54 20.73 3.01
C TYR A 58 -5.17 22.19 2.75
N LYS A 59 -4.00 22.63 3.24
CA LYS A 59 -3.52 24.00 3.03
C LYS A 59 -3.27 24.31 1.55
N LEU A 60 -2.66 23.37 0.81
CA LEU A 60 -2.44 23.52 -0.63
C LEU A 60 -3.76 23.60 -1.40
N THR A 61 -4.71 22.72 -1.10
CA THR A 61 -6.01 22.70 -1.80
C THR A 61 -6.87 23.93 -1.48
N THR A 62 -6.75 24.46 -0.26
CA THR A 62 -7.40 25.73 0.12
C THR A 62 -6.81 26.91 -0.64
N TRP A 63 -5.48 26.89 -0.87
CA TRP A 63 -4.80 27.93 -1.63
C TRP A 63 -5.18 27.95 -3.12
N GLU A 64 -5.55 26.80 -3.68
CA GLU A 64 -5.99 26.65 -5.08
C GLU A 64 -7.40 27.23 -5.35
N MET A 65 -8.22 27.51 -4.31
CA MET A 65 -9.54 28.15 -4.42
C MET A 65 -10.49 27.52 -5.46
N HIS A 66 -10.85 26.25 -5.26
CA HIS A 66 -11.79 25.55 -6.15
C HIS A 66 -13.22 26.13 -6.10
N ARG A 67 -13.94 26.06 -7.22
CA ARG A 67 -15.29 26.64 -7.36
C ARG A 67 -16.36 25.83 -6.64
N THR A 68 -16.22 24.51 -6.59
CA THR A 68 -17.22 23.60 -6.03
C THR A 68 -16.64 22.70 -4.94
N GLN A 69 -17.47 22.28 -3.98
CA GLN A 69 -17.05 21.39 -2.90
C GLN A 69 -16.58 20.02 -3.42
N ILE A 70 -17.22 19.49 -4.46
CA ILE A 70 -16.84 18.22 -5.09
C ILE A 70 -15.44 18.31 -5.67
N GLU A 71 -15.15 19.38 -6.41
CA GLU A 71 -13.83 19.59 -7.00
C GLU A 71 -12.74 19.82 -5.94
N PHE A 72 -13.08 20.50 -4.84
CA PHE A 72 -12.19 20.65 -3.69
C PHE A 72 -11.88 19.29 -3.06
N GLU A 73 -12.90 18.46 -2.79
CA GLU A 73 -12.76 17.14 -2.17
C GLU A 73 -12.00 16.15 -3.06
N ASP A 74 -12.27 16.15 -4.37
CA ASP A 74 -11.56 15.29 -5.33
C ASP A 74 -10.07 15.64 -5.40
N ASN A 75 -9.73 16.93 -5.48
CA ASN A 75 -8.34 17.39 -5.53
C ASN A 75 -7.60 17.19 -4.20
N LEU A 76 -8.28 17.43 -3.07
CA LEU A 76 -7.74 17.13 -1.75
C LEU A 76 -7.45 15.63 -1.62
N THR A 77 -8.40 14.80 -2.02
CA THR A 77 -8.28 13.34 -1.98
C THR A 77 -7.10 12.85 -2.79
N PHE A 78 -6.97 13.32 -4.04
CA PHE A 78 -5.84 12.96 -4.89
C PHE A 78 -4.49 13.37 -4.27
N LYS A 79 -4.38 14.58 -3.72
CA LYS A 79 -3.14 15.07 -3.10
C LYS A 79 -2.78 14.27 -1.85
N VAL A 80 -3.74 14.04 -0.95
CA VAL A 80 -3.50 13.24 0.26
C VAL A 80 -3.11 11.82 -0.13
N PHE A 81 -3.83 11.20 -1.08
CA PHE A 81 -3.48 9.89 -1.61
C PHE A 81 -2.06 9.87 -2.16
N ALA A 82 -1.66 10.82 -3.01
CA ALA A 82 -0.32 10.84 -3.60
C ALA A 82 0.77 10.95 -2.52
N PHE A 83 0.61 11.81 -1.52
CA PHE A 83 1.57 11.91 -0.42
C PHE A 83 1.63 10.64 0.43
N GLN A 84 0.47 10.05 0.75
CA GLN A 84 0.39 8.82 1.54
C GLN A 84 0.91 7.62 0.76
N PHE A 85 0.65 7.54 -0.54
CA PHE A 85 1.20 6.54 -1.45
C PHE A 85 2.72 6.55 -1.41
N VAL A 86 3.32 7.72 -1.63
CA VAL A 86 4.79 7.83 -1.63
C VAL A 86 5.35 7.55 -0.23
N ASN A 87 4.73 8.07 0.84
CA ASN A 87 5.19 7.84 2.21
C ASN A 87 5.13 6.36 2.62
N LEU A 88 4.03 5.68 2.31
CA LEU A 88 3.77 4.31 2.76
C LEU A 88 4.51 3.27 1.91
N TYR A 89 4.58 3.47 0.60
CA TYR A 89 5.15 2.48 -0.32
C TYR A 89 6.62 2.70 -0.64
N ALA A 90 7.20 3.89 -0.45
CA ALA A 90 8.57 4.12 -0.91
C ALA A 90 9.62 3.24 -0.23
N SER A 91 9.42 2.88 1.05
CA SER A 91 10.36 1.96 1.73
C SER A 91 10.26 0.52 1.18
N PRO A 92 9.07 -0.10 1.05
CA PRO A 92 8.91 -1.35 0.32
C PRO A 92 9.45 -1.32 -1.12
N PHE A 93 9.19 -0.25 -1.90
CA PHE A 93 9.73 -0.07 -3.25
C PHE A 93 11.26 -0.04 -3.25
N TYR A 94 11.88 0.62 -2.27
CA TYR A 94 13.33 0.64 -2.12
C TYR A 94 13.90 -0.76 -1.87
N ILE A 95 13.32 -1.52 -0.93
CA ILE A 95 13.77 -2.88 -0.61
C ILE A 95 13.56 -3.82 -1.81
N ALA A 96 12.44 -3.68 -2.52
CA ALA A 96 12.11 -4.52 -3.66
C ALA A 96 13.08 -4.34 -4.84
N PHE A 97 13.39 -3.09 -5.21
CA PHE A 97 14.01 -2.80 -6.51
C PHE A 97 15.42 -2.21 -6.44
N PHE A 98 15.78 -1.55 -5.34
CA PHE A 98 17.05 -0.81 -5.25
C PHE A 98 18.06 -1.45 -4.28
N LYS A 99 17.58 -2.02 -3.17
CA LYS A 99 18.44 -2.62 -2.15
C LYS A 99 19.25 -3.80 -2.72
N GLY A 100 20.55 -3.85 -2.41
CA GLY A 100 21.45 -4.93 -2.85
C GLY A 100 21.86 -4.91 -4.33
N ARG A 101 21.32 -4.01 -5.17
CA ARG A 101 21.62 -3.99 -6.62
C ARG A 101 22.87 -3.17 -6.97
N PHE A 102 23.14 -2.10 -6.22
CA PHE A 102 24.20 -1.12 -6.50
C PHE A 102 25.32 -1.13 -5.44
N VAL A 103 25.74 -2.31 -4.97
CA VAL A 103 26.73 -2.42 -3.88
C VAL A 103 28.17 -2.48 -4.40
N GLY A 104 28.41 -3.10 -5.56
CA GLY A 104 29.75 -3.34 -6.10
C GLY A 104 30.22 -4.77 -5.80
N TYR A 105 31.49 -4.91 -5.41
CA TYR A 105 32.09 -6.18 -4.98
C TYR A 105 33.07 -5.93 -3.81
N PRO A 106 33.41 -6.95 -3.01
CA PRO A 106 34.37 -6.80 -1.92
C PRO A 106 35.70 -6.20 -2.40
N GLY A 107 36.07 -5.05 -1.82
CA GLY A 107 37.26 -4.26 -2.20
C GLY A 107 36.96 -2.97 -2.96
N ASN A 108 35.86 -2.92 -3.71
CA ASN A 108 35.42 -1.73 -4.43
C ASN A 108 33.91 -1.55 -4.26
N TYR A 109 33.54 -1.02 -3.09
CA TYR A 109 32.16 -0.72 -2.76
C TYR A 109 31.77 0.64 -3.33
N LEU A 110 30.54 0.72 -3.87
CA LEU A 110 29.94 2.01 -4.19
C LEU A 110 29.50 2.69 -2.89
N HIS A 111 30.10 3.84 -2.62
CA HIS A 111 29.75 4.67 -1.47
C HIS A 111 28.78 5.77 -1.89
N ILE A 112 27.61 5.82 -1.25
CA ILE A 112 26.63 6.89 -1.44
C ILE A 112 26.69 7.76 -0.17
N PHE A 113 26.94 9.06 -0.33
CA PHE A 113 27.18 10.00 0.78
C PHE A 113 28.27 9.56 1.77
N GLY A 114 29.30 8.86 1.29
CA GLY A 114 30.40 8.34 2.12
C GLY A 114 30.05 7.09 2.94
N LEU A 115 28.82 6.60 2.87
CA LEU A 115 28.36 5.39 3.56
C LEU A 115 28.31 4.20 2.60
N ARG A 116 28.58 2.99 3.11
CA ARG A 116 28.46 1.74 2.35
C ARG A 116 26.98 1.42 2.10
N ASN A 117 26.63 1.10 0.85
CA ASN A 117 25.27 0.69 0.50
C ASN A 117 24.84 -0.59 1.23
N GLU A 118 23.56 -0.67 1.59
CA GLU A 118 22.99 -1.84 2.27
C GLU A 118 22.92 -3.06 1.35
N GLU A 119 23.43 -4.18 1.86
CA GLU A 119 23.27 -5.51 1.28
C GLU A 119 22.01 -6.21 1.81
N CYS A 120 21.50 -7.17 1.05
CA CYS A 120 20.42 -8.03 1.53
C CYS A 120 20.97 -9.16 2.40
N SER A 121 20.15 -9.64 3.33
CA SER A 121 20.47 -10.82 4.15
C SER A 121 20.67 -12.08 3.28
N ALA A 122 21.31 -13.11 3.85
CA ALA A 122 21.50 -14.41 3.18
C ALA A 122 20.19 -15.03 2.68
N GLY A 123 19.05 -14.76 3.35
CA GLY A 123 17.71 -15.18 2.92
C GLY A 123 17.13 -14.43 1.71
N GLY A 124 17.85 -13.44 1.16
CA GLY A 124 17.41 -12.61 0.04
C GLY A 124 16.54 -11.42 0.45
N CYS A 125 16.41 -10.45 -0.47
CA CYS A 125 15.63 -9.22 -0.22
C CYS A 125 14.11 -9.50 -0.12
N LEU A 126 13.63 -10.59 -0.71
CA LEU A 126 12.19 -10.93 -0.74
C LEU A 126 11.66 -11.30 0.65
N VAL A 127 12.46 -11.97 1.49
CA VAL A 127 12.11 -12.26 2.89
C VAL A 127 12.10 -10.99 3.74
N GLU A 128 13.06 -10.09 3.52
CA GLU A 128 13.08 -8.80 4.22
C GLU A 128 11.86 -7.95 3.84
N LEU A 129 11.51 -7.94 2.55
CA LEU A 129 10.32 -7.26 2.04
C LEU A 129 9.03 -7.84 2.64
N SER A 130 8.90 -9.18 2.70
CA SER A 130 7.70 -9.81 3.26
C SER A 130 7.54 -9.53 4.76
N GLN A 131 8.64 -9.53 5.52
CA GLN A 131 8.64 -9.12 6.93
C GLN A 131 8.22 -7.66 7.09
N GLN A 132 8.74 -6.75 6.26
CA GLN A 132 8.35 -5.34 6.32
C GLN A 132 6.87 -5.15 5.99
N LEU A 133 6.35 -5.80 4.95
CA LEU A 133 4.94 -5.74 4.58
C LEU A 133 4.04 -6.27 5.70
N PHE A 134 4.43 -7.39 6.33
CA PHE A 134 3.70 -7.94 7.47
C PHE A 134 3.62 -6.94 8.64
N ILE A 135 4.75 -6.34 9.01
CA ILE A 135 4.82 -5.37 10.11
C ILE A 135 3.98 -4.12 9.79
N ILE A 136 4.06 -3.62 8.56
CA ILE A 136 3.29 -2.43 8.18
C ILE A 136 1.79 -2.76 8.14
N MET A 137 1.38 -3.84 7.49
CA MET A 137 -0.03 -4.16 7.31
C MET A 137 -0.69 -4.57 8.65
N VAL A 138 -0.08 -5.48 9.41
CA VAL A 138 -0.65 -5.91 10.70
C VAL A 138 -0.44 -4.84 11.76
N GLY A 139 0.76 -4.24 11.83
CA GLY A 139 1.09 -3.25 12.85
C GLY A 139 0.28 -1.97 12.70
N LYS A 140 0.17 -1.43 11.47
CA LYS A 140 -0.68 -0.25 11.22
C LYS A 140 -2.13 -0.56 11.59
N GLN A 141 -2.63 -1.74 11.23
CA GLN A 141 -4.02 -2.08 11.51
C GLN A 141 -4.33 -2.20 12.99
N VAL A 142 -3.48 -2.87 13.76
CA VAL A 142 -3.65 -2.97 15.21
C VAL A 142 -3.70 -1.58 15.85
N ILE A 143 -2.84 -0.66 15.38
CA ILE A 143 -2.81 0.71 15.89
C ILE A 143 -4.05 1.50 15.45
N ASN A 144 -4.47 1.37 14.19
CA ASN A 144 -5.66 2.03 13.66
C ASN A 144 -6.92 1.57 14.40
N ASN A 145 -7.15 0.26 14.51
CA ASN A 145 -8.31 -0.30 15.23
C ASN A 145 -8.31 0.15 16.71
N ALA A 146 -7.13 0.20 17.35
CA ALA A 146 -7.01 0.71 18.70
C ALA A 146 -7.34 2.21 18.78
N GLN A 147 -6.82 3.03 17.87
CA GLN A 147 -7.15 4.46 17.80
C GLN A 147 -8.65 4.67 17.53
N GLU A 148 -9.26 3.85 16.70
CA GLU A 148 -10.67 3.96 16.36
C GLU A 148 -11.60 3.68 17.55
N ILE A 149 -11.22 2.74 18.43
CA ILE A 149 -11.97 2.46 19.65
C ILE A 149 -11.71 3.51 20.73
N LEU A 150 -10.44 3.91 20.90
CA LEU A 150 -10.00 4.75 22.02
C LEU A 150 -10.27 6.24 21.78
N TRP A 151 -9.99 6.74 20.58
CA TRP A 151 -10.08 8.16 20.25
C TRP A 151 -11.49 8.76 20.43
N PRO A 152 -12.59 8.16 19.93
CA PRO A 152 -13.92 8.72 20.14
C PRO A 152 -14.33 8.71 21.61
N LYS A 153 -13.91 7.69 22.39
CA LYS A 153 -14.20 7.65 23.84
C LYS A 153 -13.48 8.77 24.58
N VAL A 154 -12.22 9.04 24.22
CA VAL A 154 -11.44 10.16 24.79
C VAL A 154 -12.07 11.49 24.40
N GLN A 155 -12.46 11.67 23.14
CA GLN A 155 -13.12 12.88 22.67
C GLN A 155 -14.47 13.10 23.35
N ALA A 156 -15.32 12.06 23.46
CA ALA A 156 -16.59 12.13 24.17
C ALA A 156 -16.40 12.45 25.65
N TRP A 157 -15.40 11.84 26.31
CA TRP A 157 -15.05 12.16 27.70
C TRP A 157 -14.62 13.63 27.88
N TRP A 158 -13.81 14.16 26.97
CA TRP A 158 -13.42 15.57 26.99
C TRP A 158 -14.57 16.52 26.68
N GLN A 159 -15.46 16.17 25.74
CA GLN A 159 -16.64 16.97 25.40
C GLN A 159 -17.61 17.01 26.59
N ASN A 160 -17.86 15.88 27.24
CA ASN A 160 -18.73 15.82 28.43
C ASN A 160 -18.18 16.64 29.61
N ARG A 161 -16.86 16.80 29.72
CA ARG A 161 -16.24 17.70 30.72
C ARG A 161 -16.36 19.19 30.37
N LYS A 162 -16.38 19.53 29.07
CA LYS A 162 -16.52 20.93 28.61
C LYS A 162 -17.97 21.39 28.57
N VAL A 163 -18.89 20.48 28.27
CA VAL A 163 -20.31 20.75 28.07
C VAL A 163 -21.06 20.27 29.31
N GLU A 164 -21.01 21.06 30.37
CA GLU A 164 -21.80 20.83 31.57
C GLU A 164 -23.21 21.41 31.34
N PHE A 165 -24.14 20.57 30.90
CA PHE A 165 -25.54 20.95 30.87
C PHE A 165 -26.08 20.92 32.29
N THR A 166 -26.71 22.01 32.74
CA THR A 166 -27.45 22.06 34.00
C THR A 166 -28.53 20.98 33.94
N GLN A 167 -28.31 19.85 34.62
CA GLN A 167 -29.27 18.76 34.63
C GLN A 167 -30.51 19.20 35.42
N ASP A 168 -31.56 19.61 34.71
CA ASP A 168 -32.91 19.51 35.26
C ASP A 168 -33.16 18.02 35.55
N LYS A 169 -33.34 17.72 36.84
CA LYS A 169 -33.55 16.36 37.38
C LYS A 169 -34.81 15.75 36.74
N GLY A 170 -34.66 15.05 35.62
CA GLY A 170 -35.80 14.42 34.97
C GLY A 170 -35.47 13.64 33.70
N LYS A 171 -35.08 14.32 32.62
CA LYS A 171 -34.85 13.68 31.30
C LYS A 171 -33.90 14.57 30.49
N SER A 172 -32.69 14.08 30.18
CA SER A 172 -31.85 14.74 29.17
C SER A 172 -32.61 14.78 27.84
N LYS A 173 -32.68 15.96 27.21
CA LYS A 173 -33.35 16.11 25.92
C LYS A 173 -32.52 15.40 24.86
N ARG A 174 -33.18 14.80 23.85
CA ARG A 174 -32.49 14.00 22.83
C ARG A 174 -31.36 14.76 22.11
N TRP A 175 -31.57 16.04 21.82
CA TRP A 175 -30.55 16.88 21.19
C TRP A 175 -29.35 17.17 22.10
N GLU A 176 -29.51 17.17 23.43
CA GLU A 176 -28.41 17.35 24.38
C GLU A 176 -27.49 16.11 24.36
N ALA A 177 -28.09 14.92 24.33
CA ALA A 177 -27.36 13.67 24.18
C ALA A 177 -26.63 13.60 22.83
N ASP A 178 -27.27 14.01 21.73
CA ASP A 178 -26.64 14.05 20.41
C ASP A 178 -25.50 15.08 20.35
N TYR A 179 -25.63 16.22 21.04
CA TYR A 179 -24.57 17.23 21.12
C TYR A 179 -23.36 16.77 21.94
N GLN A 180 -23.50 15.78 22.80
CA GLN A 180 -22.36 15.19 23.53
C GLN A 180 -21.53 14.21 22.68
N LEU A 181 -22.05 13.78 21.52
CA LEU A 181 -21.35 12.88 20.60
C LEU A 181 -20.29 13.64 19.77
N VAL A 182 -19.33 12.88 19.23
CA VAL A 182 -18.26 13.41 18.37
C VAL A 182 -18.80 13.78 16.99
N GLU A 183 -18.34 14.89 16.41
CA GLU A 183 -18.69 15.26 15.04
C GLU A 183 -18.06 14.28 14.04
N ASN A 184 -18.85 13.84 13.06
CA ASN A 184 -18.39 12.92 12.04
C ASN A 184 -17.53 13.67 11.00
N ALA A 185 -16.25 13.29 10.88
CA ALA A 185 -15.27 13.91 9.98
C ALA A 185 -15.42 13.51 8.49
N GLY A 186 -16.44 12.71 8.15
CA GLY A 186 -16.71 12.23 6.80
C GLY A 186 -16.06 10.88 6.50
N LEU A 187 -16.22 10.42 5.26
CA LEU A 187 -15.79 9.08 4.81
C LEU A 187 -14.37 9.04 4.22
N PHE A 188 -13.72 10.20 4.12
CA PHE A 188 -12.44 10.34 3.41
C PHE A 188 -11.35 9.43 4.00
N GLN A 189 -11.19 9.43 5.33
CA GLN A 189 -10.16 8.63 5.99
C GLN A 189 -10.46 7.12 5.91
N GLU A 190 -11.73 6.73 6.01
CA GLU A 190 -12.14 5.32 5.88
C GLU A 190 -11.81 4.78 4.48
N TYR A 191 -12.13 5.55 3.43
CA TYR A 191 -11.76 5.16 2.07
C TYR A 191 -10.24 5.14 1.86
N LEU A 192 -9.52 6.13 2.39
CA LEU A 192 -8.07 6.18 2.28
C LEU A 192 -7.42 4.94 2.89
N GLU A 193 -7.87 4.52 4.07
CA GLU A 193 -7.39 3.30 4.73
C GLU A 193 -7.58 2.07 3.84
N MET A 194 -8.80 1.86 3.35
CA MET A 194 -9.17 0.70 2.53
C MET A 194 -8.44 0.67 1.19
N VAL A 195 -8.29 1.82 0.51
CA VAL A 195 -7.59 1.93 -0.77
C VAL A 195 -6.10 1.68 -0.60
N MET A 196 -5.51 2.16 0.49
CA MET A 196 -4.10 1.88 0.81
C MET A 196 -3.90 0.41 1.18
N GLN A 197 -4.84 -0.24 1.86
CA GLN A 197 -4.78 -1.69 2.10
C GLN A 197 -4.87 -2.48 0.78
N PHE A 198 -5.75 -2.08 -0.14
CA PHE A 198 -5.87 -2.70 -1.46
C PHE A 198 -4.56 -2.64 -2.26
N GLY A 199 -3.85 -1.51 -2.22
CA GLY A 199 -2.56 -1.39 -2.90
C GLY A 199 -1.49 -2.32 -2.31
N PHE A 200 -1.44 -2.54 -0.99
CA PHE A 200 -0.52 -3.52 -0.40
C PHE A 200 -0.77 -4.94 -0.86
N ILE A 201 -2.05 -5.32 -0.96
CA ILE A 201 -2.45 -6.64 -1.42
C ILE A 201 -2.05 -6.83 -2.88
N THR A 202 -2.30 -5.85 -3.74
CA THR A 202 -2.14 -6.00 -5.19
C THR A 202 -0.71 -5.78 -5.67
N ILE A 203 -0.03 -4.73 -5.21
CA ILE A 203 1.30 -4.31 -5.72
C ILE A 203 2.41 -5.28 -5.32
N PHE A 204 2.27 -5.95 -4.17
CA PHE A 204 3.30 -6.81 -3.58
C PHE A 204 2.86 -8.26 -3.35
N VAL A 205 1.80 -8.73 -4.01
CA VAL A 205 1.28 -10.10 -3.82
C VAL A 205 2.34 -11.18 -4.08
N ALA A 206 3.22 -10.96 -5.07
CA ALA A 206 4.28 -11.90 -5.40
C ALA A 206 5.33 -12.05 -4.28
N ALA A 207 5.50 -11.03 -3.44
CA ALA A 207 6.42 -11.06 -2.30
C ALA A 207 5.76 -11.64 -1.03
N PHE A 208 4.46 -11.39 -0.84
CA PHE A 208 3.73 -11.85 0.34
C PHE A 208 2.35 -12.44 -0.01
N PRO A 209 2.27 -13.74 -0.33
CA PRO A 209 1.03 -14.39 -0.76
C PRO A 209 -0.07 -14.44 0.31
N LEU A 210 0.27 -14.32 1.60
CA LEU A 210 -0.69 -14.32 2.69
C LEU A 210 -1.37 -12.96 2.92
N ALA A 211 -0.99 -11.91 2.18
CA ALA A 211 -1.57 -10.57 2.32
C ALA A 211 -3.11 -10.54 2.25
N PRO A 212 -3.77 -11.22 1.28
CA PRO A 212 -5.23 -11.23 1.19
C PRO A 212 -5.93 -11.83 2.42
N LEU A 213 -5.31 -12.82 3.09
CA LEU A 213 -5.88 -13.44 4.28
C LEU A 213 -5.94 -12.46 5.46
N PHE A 214 -4.83 -11.75 5.71
CA PHE A 214 -4.79 -10.75 6.79
C PHE A 214 -5.71 -9.56 6.48
N ALA A 215 -5.78 -9.15 5.21
CA ALA A 215 -6.73 -8.14 4.77
C ALA A 215 -8.19 -8.56 4.98
N LEU A 216 -8.53 -9.82 4.72
CA LEU A 216 -9.88 -10.35 4.96
C LEU A 216 -10.22 -10.32 6.46
N LEU A 217 -9.32 -10.81 7.31
CA LEU A 217 -9.50 -10.78 8.76
C LEU A 217 -9.68 -9.36 9.27
N ASN A 218 -8.89 -8.43 8.75
CA ASN A 218 -9.05 -7.03 9.08
C ASN A 218 -10.42 -6.50 8.68
N ASN A 219 -10.82 -6.67 7.42
CA ASN A 219 -12.07 -6.13 6.90
C ASN A 219 -13.30 -6.66 7.66
N ILE A 220 -13.26 -7.90 8.17
CA ILE A 220 -14.33 -8.46 9.01
C ILE A 220 -14.47 -7.68 10.31
N VAL A 221 -13.35 -7.33 10.95
CA VAL A 221 -13.33 -6.53 12.18
C VAL A 221 -13.72 -5.08 11.88
N GLU A 222 -13.13 -4.50 10.83
CA GLU A 222 -13.32 -3.11 10.43
C GLU A 222 -14.80 -2.77 10.19
N ILE A 223 -15.51 -3.60 9.40
CA ILE A 223 -16.94 -3.40 9.12
C ILE A 223 -17.75 -3.28 10.41
N ARG A 224 -17.38 -4.02 11.47
CA ARG A 224 -18.08 -3.98 12.76
C ARG A 224 -17.67 -2.76 13.60
N LEU A 225 -16.39 -2.41 13.61
CA LEU A 225 -15.87 -1.24 14.32
C LEU A 225 -16.43 0.05 13.72
N ASP A 226 -16.40 0.20 12.39
CA ASP A 226 -17.01 1.30 11.65
C ASP A 226 -18.50 1.41 11.94
N ALA A 227 -19.24 0.30 11.87
CA ALA A 227 -20.67 0.30 12.15
C ALA A 227 -20.97 0.78 13.59
N GLN A 228 -20.18 0.32 14.57
CA GLN A 228 -20.32 0.76 15.95
C GLN A 228 -19.97 2.24 16.12
N LYS A 229 -18.91 2.72 15.47
CA LYS A 229 -18.50 4.13 15.48
C LYS A 229 -19.60 5.03 14.92
N PHE A 230 -20.16 4.70 13.76
CA PHE A 230 -21.22 5.49 13.13
C PHE A 230 -22.53 5.48 13.91
N VAL A 231 -22.88 4.36 14.55
CA VAL A 231 -24.15 4.22 15.29
C VAL A 231 -24.07 4.76 16.71
N CYS A 232 -22.96 4.58 17.41
CA CYS A 232 -22.87 4.86 18.85
C CYS A 232 -22.00 6.07 19.22
N ASN A 233 -20.98 6.41 18.41
CA ASN A 233 -19.94 7.36 18.84
C ASN A 233 -19.99 8.70 18.11
N THR A 234 -20.51 8.72 16.87
CA THR A 234 -20.57 9.92 16.05
C THR A 234 -21.97 10.51 15.94
N ARG A 235 -22.05 11.83 15.78
CA ARG A 235 -23.28 12.53 15.40
C ARG A 235 -23.72 12.11 14.01
N ARG A 236 -25.04 12.06 13.81
CA ARG A 236 -25.65 11.77 12.50
C ARG A 236 -25.25 12.84 11.48
N THR A 237 -24.72 12.40 10.34
CA THR A 237 -24.40 13.26 9.20
C THR A 237 -25.64 13.56 8.36
N VAL A 238 -25.55 14.63 7.58
CA VAL A 238 -26.54 14.95 6.55
C VAL A 238 -26.39 13.95 5.40
N GLY A 239 -27.51 13.36 4.96
CA GLY A 239 -27.50 12.41 3.86
C GLY A 239 -27.25 13.10 2.52
N HIS A 240 -26.14 12.79 1.87
CA HIS A 240 -25.83 13.23 0.51
C HIS A 240 -26.02 12.08 -0.48
N GLN A 241 -26.58 12.38 -1.65
CA GLN A 241 -26.71 11.41 -2.73
C GLN A 241 -25.50 11.48 -3.66
N ALA A 242 -24.78 10.37 -3.80
CA ALA A 242 -23.67 10.21 -4.74
C ALA A 242 -23.97 9.05 -5.71
N LYS A 243 -23.57 9.21 -6.98
CA LYS A 243 -23.77 8.18 -8.01
C LYS A 243 -22.70 7.09 -7.98
N ASN A 244 -21.51 7.42 -7.50
CA ASN A 244 -20.32 6.56 -7.49
C ASN A 244 -19.41 6.93 -6.31
N ILE A 245 -18.33 6.17 -6.14
CA ILE A 245 -17.28 6.41 -5.14
C ILE A 245 -16.35 7.59 -5.53
N GLY A 246 -16.62 8.31 -6.62
CA GLY A 246 -15.83 9.47 -7.03
C GLY A 246 -14.41 9.14 -7.51
N ILE A 247 -13.45 10.00 -7.15
CA ILE A 247 -12.02 9.90 -7.52
C ILE A 247 -11.36 8.58 -7.12
N TRP A 248 -11.87 7.90 -6.09
CA TRP A 248 -11.32 6.63 -5.60
C TRP A 248 -11.31 5.53 -6.67
N LEU A 249 -12.26 5.53 -7.61
CA LEU A 249 -12.27 4.57 -8.72
C LEU A 249 -11.02 4.74 -9.61
N ARG A 250 -10.70 5.98 -9.99
CA ARG A 250 -9.51 6.30 -10.79
C ARG A 250 -8.21 5.95 -10.05
N ILE A 251 -8.20 6.11 -8.73
CA ILE A 251 -7.07 5.71 -7.88
C ILE A 251 -6.91 4.18 -7.87
N LEU A 252 -8.00 3.43 -7.71
CA LEU A 252 -7.97 1.97 -7.73
C LEU A 252 -7.50 1.44 -9.10
N GLU A 253 -7.98 2.03 -10.20
CA GLU A 253 -7.50 1.72 -11.55
C GLU A 253 -5.99 1.94 -11.68
N PHE A 254 -5.48 3.08 -11.19
CA PHE A 254 -4.04 3.35 -11.16
C PHE A 254 -3.26 2.29 -10.36
N LEU A 255 -3.75 1.91 -9.18
CA LEU A 255 -3.11 0.89 -8.34
C LEU A 255 -3.07 -0.48 -9.04
N VAL A 256 -4.13 -0.87 -9.75
CA VAL A 256 -4.16 -2.14 -10.51
C VAL A 256 -3.14 -2.13 -11.65
N HIS A 257 -3.05 -1.04 -12.42
CA HIS A 257 -2.03 -0.93 -13.48
C HIS A 257 -0.61 -1.01 -12.90
N LEU A 258 -0.36 -0.29 -11.81
CA LEU A 258 0.92 -0.33 -11.12
C LEU A 258 1.23 -1.72 -10.54
N ALA A 259 0.22 -2.45 -10.07
CA ALA A 259 0.38 -3.79 -9.53
C ALA A 259 0.88 -4.79 -10.57
N VAL A 260 0.39 -4.73 -11.82
CA VAL A 260 0.89 -5.60 -12.90
C VAL A 260 2.38 -5.37 -13.14
N ILE A 261 2.77 -4.10 -13.26
CA ILE A 261 4.17 -3.70 -13.48
C ILE A 261 5.04 -4.14 -12.28
N SER A 262 4.64 -3.78 -11.05
CA SER A 262 5.40 -4.11 -9.84
C SER A 262 5.62 -5.61 -9.68
N ASN A 263 4.58 -6.44 -9.86
CA ASN A 263 4.72 -7.88 -9.74
C ASN A 263 5.62 -8.48 -10.83
N ALA A 264 5.58 -7.96 -12.06
CA ALA A 264 6.49 -8.37 -13.13
C ALA A 264 7.96 -8.12 -12.75
N PHE A 265 8.26 -6.94 -12.19
CA PHE A 265 9.60 -6.60 -11.72
C PHE A 265 10.00 -7.40 -10.48
N LEU A 266 9.09 -7.64 -9.53
CA LEU A 266 9.36 -8.45 -8.33
C LEU A 266 9.74 -9.89 -8.70
N ILE A 267 8.97 -10.51 -9.60
CA ILE A 267 9.22 -11.89 -10.05
C ILE A 267 10.52 -11.99 -10.86
N SER A 268 10.83 -10.99 -11.69
CA SER A 268 12.04 -11.03 -12.53
C SER A 268 13.32 -10.65 -11.79
N PHE A 269 13.33 -9.56 -11.01
CA PHE A 269 14.54 -9.00 -10.42
C PHE A 269 14.77 -9.41 -8.96
N THR A 270 13.70 -9.50 -8.15
CA THR A 270 13.80 -9.74 -6.71
C THR A 270 13.72 -11.23 -6.36
N SER A 271 12.96 -12.02 -7.15
CA SER A 271 12.83 -13.46 -6.96
C SER A 271 13.97 -14.26 -7.61
N GLU A 272 14.24 -15.45 -7.04
CA GLU A 272 15.19 -16.44 -7.55
C GLU A 272 14.59 -17.35 -8.62
N PHE A 273 13.39 -17.04 -9.12
CA PHE A 273 12.70 -17.84 -10.11
C PHE A 273 13.45 -17.93 -11.45
N LEU A 274 13.75 -16.78 -12.09
CA LEU A 274 14.42 -16.76 -13.39
C LEU A 274 15.87 -17.26 -13.37
N PRO A 275 16.72 -16.91 -12.39
CA PRO A 275 18.08 -17.46 -12.31
C PRO A 275 18.11 -18.99 -12.21
N LYS A 276 17.19 -19.59 -11.44
CA LYS A 276 17.08 -21.05 -11.31
C LYS A 276 16.65 -21.71 -12.61
N ILE A 277 15.65 -21.16 -13.29
CA ILE A 277 15.18 -21.70 -14.57
C ILE A 277 16.28 -21.62 -15.63
N LEU A 278 16.99 -20.48 -15.70
CA LEU A 278 18.08 -20.32 -16.66
C LEU A 278 19.22 -21.31 -16.39
N TYR A 279 19.57 -21.51 -15.12
CA TYR A 279 20.57 -22.51 -14.73
C TYR A 279 20.14 -23.93 -15.10
N GLN A 280 18.89 -24.31 -14.78
CA GLN A 280 18.34 -25.61 -15.17
C GLN A 280 18.39 -25.81 -16.68
N TYR A 281 18.04 -24.80 -17.46
CA TYR A 281 18.10 -24.87 -18.92
C TYR A 281 19.53 -25.12 -19.44
N GLU A 282 20.54 -24.47 -18.87
CA GLU A 282 21.94 -24.65 -19.28
C GLU A 282 22.60 -25.92 -18.69
N HIS A 283 22.09 -26.46 -17.59
CA HIS A 283 22.68 -27.59 -16.84
C HIS A 283 21.79 -28.85 -16.85
N SER A 284 21.20 -29.17 -18.00
CA SER A 284 20.44 -30.41 -18.23
C SER A 284 19.27 -30.65 -17.24
N TRP A 285 18.58 -29.58 -16.87
CA TRP A 285 17.44 -29.56 -15.94
C TRP A 285 17.75 -30.05 -14.50
N SER A 286 19.02 -30.16 -14.12
CA SER A 286 19.42 -30.43 -12.74
C SER A 286 19.63 -29.15 -11.93
N MET A 287 19.38 -29.23 -10.62
CA MET A 287 19.67 -28.18 -9.63
C MET A 287 20.96 -28.44 -8.85
N ASP A 288 21.64 -29.55 -9.13
CA ASP A 288 22.85 -29.95 -8.42
C ASP A 288 23.96 -28.92 -8.65
N GLY A 289 24.49 -28.36 -7.56
CA GLY A 289 25.56 -27.36 -7.63
C GLY A 289 25.10 -25.92 -7.88
N TYR A 290 23.79 -25.61 -7.94
CA TYR A 290 23.29 -24.25 -8.16
C TYR A 290 23.88 -23.23 -7.17
N VAL A 291 23.91 -23.56 -5.88
CA VAL A 291 24.43 -22.67 -4.84
C VAL A 291 25.90 -22.35 -5.10
N ASN A 292 26.70 -23.37 -5.43
CA ASN A 292 28.12 -23.18 -5.73
C ASN A 292 28.34 -22.32 -6.99
N PHE A 293 27.49 -22.49 -8.01
CA PHE A 293 27.53 -21.66 -9.22
C PHE A 293 27.16 -20.18 -8.96
N THR A 294 26.21 -19.92 -8.07
CA THR A 294 25.79 -18.53 -7.76
C THR A 294 26.75 -17.74 -6.88
N LEU A 295 27.75 -18.41 -6.28
CA LEU A 295 28.73 -17.79 -5.41
C LEU A 295 29.97 -17.40 -6.22
N ALA A 296 30.33 -16.11 -6.18
CA ALA A 296 31.57 -15.60 -6.75
C ALA A 296 32.64 -15.45 -5.65
N ILE A 297 33.90 -15.66 -6.02
CA ILE A 297 35.06 -15.45 -5.14
C ILE A 297 35.49 -13.98 -5.21
N SER A 298 35.86 -13.38 -4.08
CA SER A 298 36.37 -12.01 -4.02
C SER A 298 37.64 -11.83 -4.88
N PRO A 299 37.78 -10.72 -5.65
CA PRO A 299 38.94 -10.51 -6.51
C PRO A 299 40.28 -10.50 -5.79
N LYS A 300 41.36 -10.90 -6.48
CA LYS A 300 42.70 -10.98 -5.88
C LYS A 300 43.16 -9.59 -5.41
N GLY A 301 43.60 -9.50 -4.16
CA GLY A 301 44.09 -8.26 -3.55
C GLY A 301 43.03 -7.35 -2.93
N SER A 302 41.74 -7.71 -2.94
CA SER A 302 40.69 -6.93 -2.29
C SER A 302 40.54 -7.19 -0.79
N MET A 303 40.81 -8.43 -0.34
CA MET A 303 40.62 -8.90 1.03
C MET A 303 41.83 -9.73 1.48
N ILE A 304 42.06 -9.81 2.80
CA ILE A 304 43.16 -10.60 3.41
C ILE A 304 42.93 -12.11 3.19
N GLU A 305 41.68 -12.54 3.29
CA GLU A 305 41.25 -13.92 3.01
C GLU A 305 40.16 -13.91 1.92
N PRO A 306 40.17 -14.87 0.97
CA PRO A 306 39.16 -14.94 -0.06
C PRO A 306 37.80 -15.29 0.54
N CYS A 307 36.77 -14.51 0.20
CA CYS A 307 35.40 -14.75 0.66
C CYS A 307 34.44 -14.97 -0.51
N TYR A 308 33.41 -15.77 -0.26
CA TYR A 308 32.33 -16.00 -1.22
C TYR A 308 31.22 -14.97 -1.03
N TYR A 309 30.77 -14.39 -2.13
CA TYR A 309 29.64 -13.47 -2.15
C TYR A 309 28.70 -13.78 -3.31
N ARG A 310 27.42 -13.44 -3.15
CA ARG A 310 26.41 -13.73 -4.17
C ARG A 310 26.52 -12.73 -5.32
N SER A 311 27.12 -13.15 -6.43
CA SER A 311 27.21 -12.35 -7.65
C SER A 311 27.54 -13.21 -8.85
N PHE A 312 27.29 -12.67 -10.05
CA PHE A 312 27.66 -13.31 -11.31
C PHE A 312 28.88 -12.59 -11.88
N ARG A 313 30.00 -12.69 -11.18
CA ARG A 313 31.28 -12.05 -11.53
C ARG A 313 32.41 -13.08 -11.58
N ASP A 314 33.38 -12.84 -12.46
CA ASP A 314 34.62 -13.60 -12.55
C ASP A 314 35.62 -13.20 -11.45
N GLU A 315 36.73 -13.94 -11.32
CA GLU A 315 37.81 -13.67 -10.35
C GLU A 315 38.40 -12.25 -10.48
N ASP A 316 38.35 -11.65 -11.68
CA ASP A 316 38.86 -10.29 -11.91
C ASP A 316 37.82 -9.20 -11.58
N GLY A 317 36.62 -9.57 -11.12
CA GLY A 317 35.53 -8.65 -10.78
C GLY A 317 34.65 -8.22 -11.96
N ASN A 318 34.93 -8.71 -13.17
CA ASN A 318 34.11 -8.47 -14.37
C ASN A 318 32.81 -9.28 -14.34
N LEU A 319 31.76 -8.78 -15.01
CA LEU A 319 30.46 -9.46 -15.09
C LEU A 319 30.51 -10.60 -16.11
N THR A 320 30.01 -11.77 -15.73
CA THR A 320 30.04 -12.97 -16.59
C THR A 320 29.03 -12.91 -17.72
N ALA A 321 29.21 -13.74 -18.76
CA ALA A 321 28.21 -13.87 -19.83
C ALA A 321 26.83 -14.32 -19.31
N PHE A 322 26.81 -15.14 -18.24
CA PHE A 322 25.57 -15.57 -17.59
C PHE A 322 24.77 -14.38 -17.02
N TYR A 323 25.44 -13.38 -16.44
CA TYR A 323 24.78 -12.17 -15.95
C TYR A 323 24.00 -11.44 -17.05
N TRP A 324 24.63 -11.25 -18.21
CA TRP A 324 24.01 -10.55 -19.33
C TRP A 324 22.87 -11.35 -19.96
N LYS A 325 23.03 -12.68 -20.11
CA LYS A 325 21.94 -13.56 -20.52
C LYS A 325 20.75 -13.46 -19.56
N LEU A 326 21.01 -13.54 -18.26
CA LEU A 326 19.99 -13.41 -17.23
C LEU A 326 19.29 -12.04 -17.29
N LEU A 327 20.02 -10.96 -17.54
CA LEU A 327 19.44 -9.63 -17.67
C LEU A 327 18.48 -9.55 -18.86
N VAL A 328 18.85 -10.12 -20.01
CA VAL A 328 17.98 -10.18 -21.20
C VAL A 328 16.72 -10.99 -20.90
N VAL A 329 16.86 -12.16 -20.28
CA VAL A 329 15.72 -13.02 -19.90
C VAL A 329 14.79 -12.29 -18.91
N ARG A 330 15.35 -11.57 -17.93
CA ARG A 330 14.57 -10.75 -16.99
C ARG A 330 13.74 -9.69 -17.70
N LEU A 331 14.35 -8.93 -18.59
CA LEU A 331 13.64 -7.87 -19.34
C LEU A 331 12.59 -8.45 -20.29
N ALA A 332 12.91 -9.54 -20.99
CA ALA A 332 11.95 -10.23 -21.85
C ALA A 332 10.74 -10.77 -21.05
N PHE A 333 10.98 -11.35 -19.88
CA PHE A 333 9.92 -11.82 -19.00
C PHE A 333 8.98 -10.68 -18.58
N VAL A 334 9.51 -9.51 -18.19
CA VAL A 334 8.68 -8.36 -17.80
C VAL A 334 7.74 -7.96 -18.94
N VAL A 335 8.26 -7.81 -20.16
CA VAL A 335 7.45 -7.44 -21.33
C VAL A 335 6.37 -8.47 -21.63
N ILE A 336 6.72 -9.76 -21.64
CA ILE A 336 5.77 -10.85 -21.93
C ILE A 336 4.69 -10.92 -20.85
N PHE A 337 5.08 -10.89 -19.58
CA PHE A 337 4.17 -10.96 -18.44
C PHE A 337 3.18 -9.78 -18.46
N GLU A 338 3.67 -8.57 -18.69
CA GLU A 338 2.86 -7.36 -18.74
C GLU A 338 1.80 -7.43 -19.86
N HIS A 339 2.23 -7.73 -21.09
CA HIS A 339 1.31 -7.83 -22.23
C HIS A 339 0.30 -8.96 -22.07
N PHE A 340 0.72 -10.09 -21.49
CA PHE A 340 -0.17 -11.22 -21.22
C PHE A 340 -1.25 -10.82 -20.20
N VAL A 341 -0.87 -10.26 -19.05
CA VAL A 341 -1.82 -9.90 -17.99
C VAL A 341 -2.77 -8.80 -18.47
N PHE A 342 -2.26 -7.74 -19.12
CA PHE A 342 -3.14 -6.71 -19.68
C PHE A 342 -4.05 -7.24 -20.79
N GLY A 343 -3.57 -8.19 -21.61
CA GLY A 343 -4.38 -8.87 -22.61
C GLY A 343 -5.54 -9.64 -21.97
N VAL A 344 -5.27 -10.38 -20.89
CA VAL A 344 -6.30 -11.10 -20.13
C VAL A 344 -7.29 -10.14 -19.47
N CYS A 345 -6.82 -9.05 -18.85
CA CYS A 345 -7.71 -8.03 -18.26
C CYS A 345 -8.66 -7.44 -19.31
N ARG A 346 -8.14 -7.04 -20.47
CA ARG A 346 -8.99 -6.52 -21.56
C ARG A 346 -9.98 -7.56 -22.09
N LEU A 347 -9.60 -8.84 -22.12
CA LEU A 347 -10.52 -9.90 -22.50
C LEU A 347 -11.65 -10.04 -21.48
N ILE A 348 -11.35 -9.94 -20.17
CA ILE A 348 -12.35 -9.97 -19.11
C ILE A 348 -13.31 -8.79 -19.25
N ASP A 349 -12.78 -7.58 -19.46
CA ASP A 349 -13.58 -6.36 -19.66
C ASP A 349 -14.48 -6.47 -20.90
N ALA A 350 -14.03 -7.15 -21.96
CA ALA A 350 -14.84 -7.39 -23.15
C ALA A 350 -15.96 -8.44 -22.93
N VAL A 351 -15.75 -9.38 -22.01
CA VAL A 351 -16.71 -10.47 -21.72
C VAL A 351 -17.75 -10.06 -20.68
N VAL A 352 -17.35 -9.27 -19.68
CA VAL A 352 -18.21 -8.87 -18.57
C VAL A 352 -18.89 -7.54 -18.88
N PRO A 353 -20.22 -7.48 -19.10
CA PRO A 353 -20.90 -6.23 -19.39
C PRO A 353 -20.99 -5.34 -18.15
N ASP A 354 -20.72 -4.03 -18.33
CA ASP A 354 -20.76 -3.03 -17.24
C ASP A 354 -22.10 -2.95 -16.50
N VAL A 355 -23.21 -3.18 -17.23
CA VAL A 355 -24.56 -3.13 -16.66
C VAL A 355 -25.17 -4.53 -16.62
N PRO A 356 -25.54 -5.04 -15.44
CA PRO A 356 -26.24 -6.31 -15.32
C PRO A 356 -27.54 -6.33 -16.13
N LYS A 357 -27.81 -7.45 -16.82
CA LYS A 357 -29.00 -7.61 -17.66
C LYS A 357 -30.31 -7.35 -16.91
N THR A 358 -30.39 -7.76 -15.64
CA THR A 358 -31.54 -7.55 -14.76
C THR A 358 -31.83 -6.07 -14.54
N LEU A 359 -30.80 -5.26 -14.29
CA LEU A 359 -30.92 -3.82 -14.13
C LEU A 359 -31.28 -3.14 -15.45
N ALA A 360 -30.65 -3.55 -16.56
CA ALA A 360 -30.96 -3.00 -17.88
C ALA A 360 -32.44 -3.23 -18.28
N ILE A 361 -32.99 -4.42 -17.98
CA ILE A 361 -34.41 -4.72 -18.20
C ILE A 361 -35.28 -3.87 -17.29
N LYS A 362 -34.93 -3.72 -16.01
CA LYS A 362 -35.68 -2.88 -15.06
C LYS A 362 -35.73 -1.42 -15.50
N MET A 363 -34.58 -0.84 -15.90
CA MET A 363 -34.52 0.52 -16.45
C MET A 363 -35.36 0.68 -17.72
N LYS A 364 -35.39 -0.33 -18.60
CA LYS A 364 -36.25 -0.32 -19.80
C LYS A 364 -37.73 -0.38 -19.42
N ARG A 365 -38.11 -1.22 -18.45
CA ARG A 365 -39.48 -1.34 -17.94
C ARG A 365 -39.96 -0.04 -17.32
N ASP A 366 -39.16 0.58 -16.45
CA ASP A 366 -39.52 1.84 -15.79
C ASP A 366 -39.69 2.97 -16.82
N ARG A 367 -38.82 3.03 -17.84
CA ARG A 367 -38.98 3.98 -18.96
C ARG A 367 -40.22 3.70 -19.81
N TYR A 368 -40.56 2.44 -20.04
CA TYR A 368 -41.76 2.05 -20.79
C TYR A 368 -43.03 2.46 -20.04
N LEU A 369 -43.11 2.13 -18.74
CA LEU A 369 -44.24 2.51 -17.88
C LEU A 369 -44.38 4.03 -17.77
N ALA A 370 -43.28 4.76 -17.60
CA ALA A 370 -43.30 6.23 -17.58
C ALA A 370 -43.87 6.82 -18.89
N LYS A 371 -43.49 6.27 -20.05
CA LYS A 371 -44.05 6.68 -21.35
C LYS A 371 -45.53 6.37 -21.47
N GLN A 372 -45.96 5.19 -21.00
CA GLN A 372 -47.36 4.79 -21.04
C GLN A 372 -48.22 5.72 -20.18
N ILE A 373 -47.77 6.06 -18.96
CA ILE A 373 -48.45 7.00 -18.05
C ILE A 373 -48.58 8.39 -18.69
N LEU A 374 -47.54 8.86 -19.39
CA LEU A 374 -47.58 10.14 -20.10
C LEU A 374 -48.48 10.15 -21.34
N GLN A 375 -48.80 8.99 -21.91
CA GLN A 375 -49.67 8.86 -23.09
C GLN A 375 -51.13 8.56 -22.74
N ASP A 376 -51.42 8.20 -21.48
CA ASP A 376 -52.75 7.83 -21.04
C ASP A 376 -53.64 9.08 -20.86
N PRO A 377 -54.68 9.28 -21.69
CA PRO A 377 -55.52 10.48 -21.64
C PRO A 377 -56.29 10.60 -20.33
N GLU A 378 -56.60 9.50 -19.63
CA GLU A 378 -57.23 9.56 -18.30
C GLU A 378 -56.33 10.22 -17.25
N HIS A 379 -55.01 10.11 -17.40
CA HIS A 379 -54.05 10.76 -16.51
C HIS A 379 -54.00 12.27 -16.74
N HIS A 380 -54.17 12.73 -17.98
CA HIS A 380 -54.30 14.14 -18.30
C HIS A 380 -55.57 14.77 -17.71
N ILE A 381 -56.70 14.05 -17.74
CA ILE A 381 -57.98 14.52 -17.18
C ILE A 381 -57.89 14.68 -15.65
N ARG A 382 -57.26 13.73 -14.95
CA ARG A 382 -57.07 13.82 -13.48
C ARG A 382 -56.11 14.93 -13.05
N ILE A 383 -55.10 15.24 -13.86
CA ILE A 383 -54.19 16.37 -13.59
C ILE A 383 -54.93 17.70 -13.77
N SER A 384 -55.81 17.81 -14.78
CA SER A 384 -56.64 19.01 -14.97
C SER A 384 -57.72 19.23 -13.90
N GLU A 385 -58.10 18.20 -13.14
CA GLU A 385 -59.02 18.33 -12.00
C GLU A 385 -58.31 18.74 -10.70
N CYS A 386 -56.97 18.69 -10.64
CA CYS A 386 -56.15 19.07 -9.49
C CYS A 386 -55.52 20.47 -9.60
N THR A 387 -55.63 21.12 -10.75
CA THR A 387 -55.33 22.54 -10.99
C THR A 387 -56.60 23.32 -11.13
#